data_AF-A0A8H7BJX1-F1
#
_entry.id   AF-A0A8H7BJX1-F1
#
_cell.length_a   1.000
_cell.length_b   1.000
_cell.length_c   1.000
_cell.angle_alpha   90.00
_cell.angle_beta   90.00
_cell.angle_gamma   90.00
#
_symmetry.space_group_name_H-M   'P 1'
#
loop_
_entity.id
_entity.type
_entity.pdbx_description
1 polymer ?
#
loop_
_entity_poly.entity_id
_entity_poly.type
_entity_poly.pdbx_seq_one_letter_code
_entity_poly.pdbx_strand_id
1 'polypeptide(L)'
;MEEHDGQPVESLKIAEKPKEEQVFQRSHRYLSPLNIMFLTSQKEESWGLIFLRPAVFLVTLPLYIIPVAGPAMFLSIQAVFKGGETHKRYFAVYKWTDTQRERRVEYACWQYYRFGMIATLLEMVPFAGFLFSYTNQIGAAMWAMDLHDRNLIQPKSL
;
A
#
# COMPACT_ATOMS: atom_id res chain seq x y z
N MET A 1 -96.37 6.60 40.67
CA MET A 1 -96.93 5.56 39.79
C MET A 1 -96.84 6.11 38.39
N GLU A 2 -95.98 5.68 37.47
CA GLU A 2 -95.05 4.54 37.34
C GLU A 2 -93.89 5.08 36.45
N GLU A 3 -92.62 5.00 36.84
CA GLU A 3 -91.63 3.95 36.54
C GLU A 3 -91.54 3.45 35.08
N HIS A 4 -90.31 3.54 34.55
CA HIS A 4 -89.63 2.71 33.55
C HIS A 4 -90.31 2.44 32.19
N ASP A 5 -89.67 2.86 31.08
CA ASP A 5 -88.79 1.99 30.28
C ASP A 5 -88.48 2.61 28.89
N GLY A 6 -87.28 2.35 28.37
CA GLY A 6 -87.03 2.36 26.92
C GLY A 6 -86.60 3.67 26.23
N GLN A 7 -85.49 4.29 26.63
CA GLN A 7 -84.69 5.06 25.66
C GLN A 7 -84.07 4.08 24.64
N PRO A 8 -84.29 4.21 23.32
CA PRO A 8 -83.47 3.50 22.36
C PRO A 8 -82.10 4.17 22.35
N VAL A 9 -81.13 3.44 22.89
CA VAL A 9 -79.69 3.68 22.74
C VAL A 9 -79.28 3.51 21.27
N GLU A 10 -79.55 4.52 20.44
CA GLU A 10 -79.01 4.61 19.09
C GLU A 10 -77.93 5.71 19.05
N SER A 11 -76.78 5.32 19.59
CA SER A 11 -75.46 5.54 18.97
C SER A 11 -75.14 6.96 18.47
N LEU A 12 -74.33 7.66 19.28
CA LEU A 12 -73.10 8.31 18.80
C LEU A 12 -73.25 9.24 17.59
N LYS A 13 -74.04 10.31 17.74
CA LYS A 13 -73.70 11.58 17.06
C LYS A 13 -72.54 12.25 17.80
N ILE A 14 -71.37 11.63 17.66
CA ILE A 14 -70.08 12.29 17.85
C ILE A 14 -70.12 13.52 16.94
N ALA A 15 -70.12 14.70 17.55
CA ALA A 15 -70.04 15.97 16.84
C ALA A 15 -68.84 15.94 15.89
N GLU A 16 -69.16 16.11 14.61
CA GLU A 16 -68.26 16.15 13.46
C GLU A 16 -67.22 17.27 13.65
N LYS A 17 -65.94 16.90 13.76
CA LYS A 17 -64.81 17.84 13.82
C LYS A 17 -64.70 18.62 12.49
N PRO A 18 -64.49 19.94 12.48
CA PRO A 18 -64.63 20.78 11.29
C PRO A 18 -63.56 20.50 10.22
N LYS A 19 -63.99 20.63 8.95
CA LYS A 19 -63.24 20.32 7.73
C LYS A 19 -61.92 21.09 7.54
N GLU A 20 -61.64 22.12 8.31
CA GLU A 20 -60.39 22.90 8.21
C GLU A 20 -59.15 22.11 8.66
N GLU A 21 -59.28 21.21 9.65
CA GLU A 21 -58.18 20.30 10.03
C GLU A 21 -57.85 19.31 8.90
N GLN A 22 -58.85 18.94 8.08
CA GLN A 22 -58.67 18.09 6.91
C GLN A 22 -58.07 18.83 5.70
N VAL A 23 -58.31 20.14 5.57
CA VAL A 23 -57.76 20.97 4.48
C VAL A 23 -56.25 21.20 4.69
N PHE A 24 -55.81 21.42 5.93
CA PHE A 24 -54.37 21.48 6.24
C PHE A 24 -53.69 20.12 6.02
N GLN A 25 -54.38 19.00 6.29
CA GLN A 25 -53.86 17.66 6.03
C GLN A 25 -53.80 17.28 4.54
N ARG A 26 -54.65 17.85 3.68
CA ARG A 26 -54.71 17.52 2.23
C ARG A 26 -53.76 18.33 1.35
N SER A 27 -53.27 19.48 1.81
CA SER A 27 -52.41 20.38 1.03
C SER A 27 -50.91 19.99 1.00
N HIS A 28 -50.57 18.75 1.39
CA HIS A 28 -49.19 18.25 1.33
C HIS A 28 -48.96 17.20 0.22
N ARG A 29 -49.88 17.08 -0.75
CA ARG A 29 -49.90 15.98 -1.72
C ARG A 29 -49.34 16.31 -3.12
N TYR A 30 -48.93 17.55 -3.38
CA TYR A 30 -48.32 17.95 -4.67
C TYR A 30 -46.79 17.97 -4.64
N LEU A 31 -46.18 18.07 -3.46
CA LEU A 31 -44.79 17.69 -3.20
C LEU A 31 -44.74 16.19 -2.88
N SER A 32 -45.47 15.39 -3.66
CA SER A 32 -45.53 13.96 -3.46
C SER A 32 -44.10 13.41 -3.60
N PRO A 33 -43.54 12.85 -2.51
CA PRO A 33 -42.16 12.36 -2.49
C PRO A 33 -41.93 11.31 -3.58
N LEU A 34 -42.98 10.59 -3.99
CA LEU A 34 -42.91 9.56 -5.02
C LEU A 34 -42.46 10.09 -6.40
N ASN A 35 -42.83 11.31 -6.78
CA ASN A 35 -42.40 11.88 -8.07
C ASN A 35 -40.94 12.37 -8.02
N ILE A 36 -40.51 12.89 -6.87
CA ILE A 36 -39.11 13.30 -6.65
C ILE A 36 -38.21 12.07 -6.56
N MET A 37 -38.70 11.01 -5.93
CA MET A 37 -37.99 9.74 -5.73
C MET A 37 -37.81 8.94 -7.02
N PHE A 38 -38.72 9.06 -7.99
CA PHE A 38 -38.51 8.52 -9.34
C PHE A 38 -37.44 9.30 -10.11
N LEU A 39 -37.35 10.63 -9.93
CA LEU A 39 -36.33 11.50 -10.55
C LEU A 39 -34.91 11.26 -9.99
N THR A 40 -34.78 10.71 -8.77
CA THR A 40 -33.49 10.32 -8.18
C THR A 40 -33.08 8.86 -8.49
N SER A 41 -33.97 8.06 -9.08
CA SER A 41 -33.72 6.65 -9.44
C SER A 41 -32.84 6.47 -10.68
N GLN A 42 -32.33 7.56 -11.27
CA GLN A 42 -31.22 7.52 -12.21
C GLN A 42 -29.92 7.98 -11.52
N LYS A 43 -29.47 7.25 -10.49
CA LYS A 43 -28.05 7.21 -10.09
C LYS A 43 -27.79 6.03 -9.16
N GLU A 44 -26.93 5.11 -9.60
CA GLU A 44 -26.50 3.95 -8.83
C GLU A 44 -25.56 4.35 -7.68
N GLU A 45 -26.08 4.41 -6.46
CA GLU A 45 -25.28 4.57 -5.24
C GLU A 45 -25.91 3.70 -4.12
N SER A 46 -25.65 2.40 -4.18
CA SER A 46 -26.13 1.43 -3.19
C SER A 46 -25.10 1.22 -2.08
N TRP A 47 -25.51 1.29 -0.81
CA TRP A 47 -24.65 1.07 0.37
C TRP A 47 -23.88 -0.26 0.33
N GLY A 48 -24.47 -1.30 -0.28
CA GLY A 48 -23.78 -2.56 -0.55
C GLY A 48 -22.55 -2.37 -1.43
N LEU A 49 -22.62 -1.55 -2.48
CA LEU A 49 -21.49 -1.23 -3.37
C LEU A 49 -20.41 -0.40 -2.66
N ILE A 50 -20.78 0.38 -1.65
CA ILE A 50 -19.83 1.17 -0.85
C ILE A 50 -18.94 0.26 0.01
N PHE A 51 -19.45 -0.86 0.54
CA PHE A 51 -18.65 -1.83 1.29
C PHE A 51 -18.11 -2.97 0.42
N LEU A 52 -18.80 -3.32 -0.65
CA LEU A 52 -18.39 -4.35 -1.60
C LEU A 52 -17.23 -3.88 -2.49
N ARG A 53 -17.12 -2.58 -2.84
CA ARG A 53 -15.95 -2.03 -3.54
C ARG A 53 -14.64 -2.17 -2.74
N PRO A 54 -14.55 -1.72 -1.47
CA PRO A 54 -13.37 -1.94 -0.62
C PRO A 54 -13.11 -3.41 -0.32
N ALA A 55 -14.15 -4.21 -0.08
CA ALA A 55 -13.99 -5.65 0.17
C ALA A 55 -13.40 -6.38 -1.04
N VAL A 56 -13.84 -6.06 -2.26
CA VAL A 56 -13.23 -6.56 -3.50
C VAL A 56 -11.80 -6.03 -3.66
N PHE A 57 -11.53 -4.77 -3.33
CA PHE A 57 -10.17 -4.20 -3.37
C PHE A 57 -9.20 -4.92 -2.41
N LEU A 58 -9.66 -5.28 -1.21
CA LEU A 58 -8.90 -6.03 -0.21
C LEU A 58 -8.66 -7.48 -0.62
N VAL A 59 -9.65 -8.14 -1.24
CA VAL A 59 -9.49 -9.51 -1.78
C VAL A 59 -8.60 -9.52 -3.04
N THR A 60 -8.55 -8.41 -3.79
CA THR A 60 -7.66 -8.23 -4.96
C THR A 60 -6.25 -7.77 -4.56
N LEU A 61 -6.05 -7.28 -3.33
CA LEU A 61 -4.76 -6.81 -2.81
C LEU A 61 -3.71 -7.94 -2.70
N PRO A 62 -4.04 -9.16 -2.22
CA PRO A 62 -3.15 -10.32 -2.30
C PRO A 62 -2.78 -10.76 -3.71
N LEU A 63 -3.69 -10.58 -4.67
CA LEU A 63 -3.40 -10.79 -6.10
C LEU A 63 -2.40 -9.73 -6.62
N TYR A 64 -2.33 -8.58 -5.95
CA TYR A 64 -1.30 -7.54 -6.10
C TYR A 64 -0.04 -7.84 -5.25
N ILE A 65 0.25 -9.09 -4.84
CA ILE A 65 1.45 -9.47 -4.04
C ILE A 65 2.54 -10.18 -4.90
N ILE A 66 2.80 -9.73 -6.13
CA ILE A 66 4.16 -9.82 -6.73
C ILE A 66 4.95 -8.47 -6.82
N PRO A 67 4.67 -7.39 -6.06
CA PRO A 67 5.51 -6.21 -5.97
C PRO A 67 6.57 -6.36 -4.88
N VAL A 68 6.64 -7.48 -4.15
CA VAL A 68 7.72 -7.74 -3.17
C VAL A 68 8.71 -8.77 -3.71
N ALA A 69 8.22 -9.85 -4.32
CA ALA A 69 9.09 -10.85 -4.93
C ALA A 69 9.93 -10.26 -6.07
N GLY A 70 9.35 -9.39 -6.91
CA GLY A 70 10.06 -8.69 -7.98
C GLY A 70 11.23 -7.82 -7.45
N PRO A 71 10.97 -6.84 -6.56
CA PRO A 71 12.03 -6.03 -5.95
C PRO A 71 13.02 -6.82 -5.10
N ALA A 72 12.61 -7.88 -4.40
CA ALA A 72 13.54 -8.74 -3.67
C ALA A 72 14.50 -9.48 -4.61
N MET A 73 13.99 -9.98 -5.74
CA MET A 73 14.81 -10.62 -6.76
C MET A 73 15.72 -9.61 -7.46
N PHE A 74 15.18 -8.44 -7.83
CA PHE A 74 15.96 -7.33 -8.38
C PHE A 74 17.09 -6.91 -7.44
N LEU A 75 16.79 -6.72 -6.16
CA LEU A 75 17.77 -6.34 -5.14
C LEU A 75 18.87 -7.39 -5.01
N SER A 76 18.50 -8.67 -4.99
CA SER A 76 19.46 -9.78 -4.87
C SER A 76 20.40 -9.84 -6.07
N ILE A 77 19.87 -9.71 -7.29
CA ILE A 77 20.65 -9.70 -8.52
C ILE A 77 21.58 -8.48 -8.54
N GLN A 78 21.05 -7.28 -8.28
CA GLN A 78 21.83 -6.05 -8.27
C GLN A 78 22.91 -6.04 -7.18
N ALA A 79 22.64 -6.66 -6.03
CA ALA A 79 23.62 -6.80 -4.96
C ALA A 79 24.87 -7.56 -5.40
N VAL A 80 24.72 -8.63 -6.19
CA VAL A 80 25.86 -9.39 -6.72
C VAL A 80 26.70 -8.52 -7.67
N PHE A 81 26.05 -7.81 -8.60
CA PHE A 81 26.75 -6.91 -9.52
C PHE A 81 27.48 -5.78 -8.79
N LYS A 82 26.78 -5.11 -7.87
CA LYS A 82 27.32 -4.00 -7.08
C LYS A 82 28.49 -4.44 -6.19
N GLY A 83 28.36 -5.61 -5.56
CA GLY A 83 29.44 -6.24 -4.80
C GLY A 83 30.69 -6.45 -5.66
N GLY A 84 30.56 -7.04 -6.84
CA GLY A 84 31.70 -7.26 -7.74
C GLY A 84 32.40 -5.97 -8.22
N GLU A 85 31.65 -4.88 -8.42
CA GLU A 85 32.20 -3.61 -8.88
C GLU A 85 32.99 -2.87 -7.78
N THR A 86 32.63 -3.08 -6.52
CA THR A 86 33.15 -2.39 -5.32
C THR A 86 34.67 -2.32 -5.28
N HIS A 87 35.35 -3.42 -5.61
CA HIS A 87 36.82 -3.51 -5.57
C HIS A 87 37.50 -3.50 -6.94
N LYS A 88 36.76 -3.31 -8.03
CA LYS A 88 37.31 -3.33 -9.40
C LYS A 88 38.45 -2.34 -9.59
N ARG A 89 38.27 -1.10 -9.09
CA ARG A 89 39.31 -0.07 -9.15
C ARG A 89 40.53 -0.44 -8.32
N TYR A 90 40.32 -1.03 -7.16
CA TYR A 90 41.40 -1.48 -6.29
C TYR A 90 42.22 -2.59 -6.95
N PHE A 91 41.58 -3.62 -7.49
CA PHE A 91 42.28 -4.71 -8.19
C PHE A 91 43.11 -4.22 -9.38
N ALA A 92 42.65 -3.17 -10.06
CA ALA A 92 43.40 -2.54 -11.14
C ALA A 92 44.67 -1.83 -10.64
N VAL A 93 44.64 -1.17 -9.48
CA VAL A 93 45.81 -0.49 -8.89
C VAL A 93 46.89 -1.49 -8.48
N TYR A 94 46.50 -2.63 -7.91
CA TYR A 94 47.44 -3.67 -7.46
C TYR A 94 47.79 -4.71 -8.53
N LYS A 95 47.34 -4.52 -9.78
CA LYS A 95 47.59 -5.41 -10.93
C LYS A 95 47.33 -6.89 -10.63
N TRP A 96 46.23 -7.18 -9.95
CA TRP A 96 45.85 -8.56 -9.63
C TRP A 96 45.55 -9.37 -10.90
N THR A 97 45.98 -10.64 -10.93
CA THR A 97 45.59 -11.57 -11.99
C THR A 97 44.14 -12.00 -11.84
N ASP A 98 43.49 -12.44 -12.92
CA ASP A 98 42.09 -12.87 -12.87
C ASP A 98 41.88 -14.05 -11.92
N THR A 99 42.84 -14.98 -11.85
CA THR A 99 42.85 -16.10 -10.89
C THR A 99 42.92 -15.65 -9.42
N GLN A 100 43.64 -14.57 -9.12
CA GLN A 100 43.71 -14.00 -7.76
C GLN A 100 42.40 -13.31 -7.38
N ARG A 101 41.78 -12.62 -8.34
CA ARG A 101 40.49 -11.94 -8.17
C ARG A 101 39.39 -12.96 -7.89
N GLU A 102 39.31 -14.02 -8.68
CA GLU A 102 38.32 -15.09 -8.54
C GLU A 102 38.41 -15.75 -7.16
N ARG A 103 39.61 -16.24 -6.77
CA ARG A 103 39.82 -16.87 -5.46
C ARG A 103 39.43 -15.95 -4.29
N ARG A 104 39.66 -14.65 -4.41
CA ARG A 104 39.30 -13.68 -3.38
C ARG A 104 37.79 -13.45 -3.30
N VAL A 105 37.14 -13.31 -4.45
CA VAL A 105 35.69 -13.13 -4.53
C VAL A 105 34.98 -14.38 -4.02
N GLU A 106 35.49 -15.58 -4.33
CA GLU A 106 34.97 -16.84 -3.78
C GLU A 106 35.09 -16.89 -2.25
N TYR A 107 36.28 -16.57 -1.71
CA TYR A 107 36.52 -16.61 -0.26
C TYR A 107 35.64 -15.61 0.52
N ALA A 108 35.39 -14.42 -0.05
CA ALA A 108 34.65 -13.35 0.61
C ALA A 108 33.27 -13.08 -0.02
N CYS A 109 32.71 -14.03 -0.77
CA CYS A 109 31.48 -13.85 -1.55
C CYS A 109 30.33 -13.26 -0.72
N TRP A 110 30.18 -13.75 0.53
CA TRP A 110 29.17 -13.27 1.46
C TRP A 110 29.35 -11.79 1.85
N GLN A 111 30.60 -11.32 1.98
CA GLN A 111 30.88 -9.92 2.31
C GLN A 111 30.53 -9.00 1.13
N TYR A 112 30.90 -9.41 -0.08
CA TYR A 112 30.55 -8.72 -1.33
C TYR A 112 29.04 -8.63 -1.52
N TYR A 113 28.33 -9.74 -1.29
CA TYR A 113 26.88 -9.78 -1.39
C TYR A 113 26.20 -8.83 -0.41
N ARG A 114 26.61 -8.86 0.87
CA ARG A 114 26.04 -7.97 1.90
C ARG A 114 26.31 -6.49 1.62
N PHE A 115 27.53 -6.17 1.21
CA PHE A 115 27.87 -4.80 0.81
C PHE A 115 26.99 -4.33 -0.34
N GLY A 116 26.90 -5.11 -1.41
CA GLY A 116 26.07 -4.79 -2.57
C GLY A 116 24.58 -4.69 -2.23
N MET A 117 24.10 -5.50 -1.29
CA MET A 117 22.70 -5.48 -0.85
C MET A 117 22.37 -4.18 -0.12
N ILE A 118 23.21 -3.78 0.85
CA ILE A 118 23.05 -2.52 1.58
C ILE A 118 23.20 -1.33 0.62
N ALA A 119 24.22 -1.35 -0.25
CA ALA A 119 24.46 -0.30 -1.22
C ALA A 119 23.26 -0.09 -2.16
N THR A 120 22.67 -1.19 -2.66
CA THR A 120 21.50 -1.14 -3.54
C THR A 120 20.24 -0.71 -2.78
N LEU A 121 20.06 -1.14 -1.53
CA LEU A 121 18.95 -0.68 -0.67
C LEU A 121 19.00 0.83 -0.46
N LEU A 122 20.18 1.38 -0.17
CA LEU A 122 20.37 2.81 0.02
C LEU A 122 20.10 3.60 -1.29
N GLU A 123 20.49 3.05 -2.44
CA GLU A 123 20.23 3.65 -3.76
C GLU A 123 18.75 3.56 -4.20
N MET A 124 17.97 2.66 -3.61
CA MET A 124 16.56 2.46 -3.93
C MET A 124 15.66 3.59 -3.40
N VAL A 125 16.17 4.44 -2.50
CA VAL A 125 15.42 5.60 -1.97
C VAL A 125 15.42 6.72 -3.03
N PRO A 126 14.25 7.19 -3.50
CA PRO A 126 14.18 8.28 -4.47
C PRO A 126 14.79 9.56 -3.88
N PHE A 127 15.47 10.35 -4.73
CA PHE A 127 16.23 11.57 -4.37
C PHE A 127 17.45 11.33 -3.48
N ALA A 128 17.33 10.56 -2.39
CA ALA A 128 18.44 10.26 -1.49
C ALA A 128 19.43 9.24 -2.09
N GLY A 129 18.97 8.35 -2.96
CA GLY A 129 19.80 7.31 -3.58
C GLY A 129 20.99 7.87 -4.37
N PHE A 130 20.84 9.05 -4.97
CA PHE A 130 21.95 9.74 -5.63
C PHE A 130 23.05 10.12 -4.64
N LEU A 131 22.70 10.69 -3.48
CA LEU A 131 23.65 11.01 -2.42
C LEU A 131 24.32 9.73 -1.90
N PHE A 132 23.52 8.68 -1.68
CA PHE A 132 24.05 7.41 -1.21
C PHE A 132 24.96 6.70 -2.21
N SER A 133 24.86 6.99 -3.52
CA SER A 133 25.80 6.43 -4.48
C SER A 133 27.23 6.91 -4.26
N TYR A 134 27.40 8.18 -3.86
CA TYR A 134 28.72 8.69 -3.43
C TYR A 134 29.17 8.04 -2.13
N THR A 135 28.27 7.92 -1.15
CA THR A 135 28.58 7.23 0.11
C THR A 135 28.96 5.76 -0.11
N ASN A 136 28.34 5.07 -1.07
CA ASN A 136 28.68 3.70 -1.45
C ASN A 136 30.10 3.62 -2.00
N GLN A 137 30.55 4.60 -2.81
CA GLN A 137 31.93 4.66 -3.29
C GLN A 137 32.93 4.91 -2.14
N ILE A 138 32.58 5.77 -1.18
CA ILE A 138 33.40 6.01 0.02
C ILE A 138 33.48 4.74 0.88
N GLY A 139 32.34 4.07 1.11
CA GLY A 139 32.26 2.80 1.83
C GLY A 139 33.08 1.68 1.17
N ALA A 140 33.03 1.61 -0.16
CA ALA A 140 33.86 0.69 -0.95
C ALA A 140 35.35 0.96 -0.74
N ALA A 141 35.76 2.23 -0.78
CA ALA A 141 37.15 2.64 -0.56
C ALA A 141 37.61 2.35 0.88
N MET A 142 36.79 2.65 1.88
CA MET A 142 37.10 2.34 3.29
C MET A 142 37.20 0.84 3.53
N TRP A 143 36.31 0.04 2.94
CA TRP A 143 36.39 -1.42 3.04
C TRP A 143 37.67 -1.94 2.37
N ALA A 144 38.04 -1.39 1.21
CA ALA A 144 39.31 -1.72 0.56
C ALA A 144 40.52 -1.37 1.44
N MET A 145 40.49 -0.27 2.18
CA MET A 145 41.54 0.09 3.14
C MET A 145 41.57 -0.83 4.36
N ASP A 146 40.43 -1.17 4.96
CA ASP A 146 40.37 -2.14 6.07
C ASP A 146 40.91 -3.51 5.64
N LEU A 147 40.59 -3.94 4.42
CA LEU A 147 41.14 -5.16 3.86
C LEU A 147 42.67 -5.06 3.66
N HIS A 148 43.18 -3.88 3.29
CA HIS A 148 44.61 -3.61 3.11
C HIS A 148 45.33 -3.73 4.46
N ASP A 149 44.81 -3.06 5.49
CA ASP A 149 45.37 -3.05 6.85
C ASP A 149 45.40 -4.46 7.47
N ARG A 150 44.41 -5.29 7.14
CA ARG A 150 44.38 -6.71 7.58
C ARG A 150 45.33 -7.62 6.80
N ASN A 151 46.14 -7.08 5.89
CA ASN A 151 47.02 -7.83 4.99
C ASN A 151 46.28 -8.89 4.15
N LEU A 152 44.98 -8.70 3.92
CA LEU A 152 44.15 -9.66 3.18
C LEU A 152 44.21 -9.47 1.66
N ILE A 153 44.95 -8.46 1.20
CA ILE A 153 45.04 -8.06 -0.21
C ILE A 153 46.47 -8.02 -0.75
N GLN A 154 47.47 -8.31 0.08
CA GLN A 154 48.83 -8.47 -0.44
C GLN A 154 48.90 -9.83 -1.13
N PRO A 155 49.28 -9.90 -2.43
CA PRO A 155 49.59 -11.18 -3.03
C PRO A 155 50.77 -11.74 -2.25
N LYS A 156 50.60 -12.88 -1.55
CA LYS A 156 51.75 -13.61 -0.99
C LYS A 156 52.71 -13.83 -2.15
N SER A 157 53.88 -13.17 -2.10
CA SER A 157 55.00 -13.54 -2.95
C SER A 157 55.30 -15.00 -2.66
N LEU A 158 55.05 -15.87 -3.64
CA LEU A 158 55.58 -17.23 -3.64
C LEU A 158 57.10 -17.18 -3.79
#